data_AF-A0AAD1SJ24-F1
#
_entry.id   AF-A0AAD1SJ24-F1
#
_cell.length_a   1.000
_cell.length_b   1.000
_cell.length_c   1.000
_cell.angle_alpha   90.00
_cell.angle_beta   90.00
_cell.angle_gamma   90.00
#
_symmetry.space_group_name_H-M   'P 1'
#
loop_
_entity.id
_entity.type
_entity.pdbx_description
1 polymer ?
#
loop_
_entity_poly.entity_id
_entity_poly.type
_entity_poly.pdbx_seq_one_letter_code
_entity_poly.pdbx_strand_id
1 'polypeptide(L)'
;MHQLTVSTRDVAESNKYSFQVSILSAMELTWNLCEILFIEAASAGPLLILLLDWVRLHVCEVDSLAQEVLESQTPTQHDRFWDAITGCVLQGRMDEARQLLSKETSSNVNSRSMCRILDDLLKKMPMLSSSTAQTLTEFELKWQHWREECTHHLQCGTFSSSQDMESICKILLGDEETLLERRELMTTWYHYLVSHLLFTHPTVKPTELHSYAQSSLNIFLSGESTAEPLDNILLAAFELDIHQVIKEFSIVSSNWWFVAHLTDLLDHCQLFQSHSLYFGSNMREFLLLEYASGLFSHHSLWQLGVSYFDYCPEQGRAYLELHIERIPLTTEKKALKVLQICEKRQMTEQVRSICKTLAMKALRNGRLGSALSWSIRAKDAAFATLISDRFLNDYCERGKFSDLDLLDNLGPTMLLSDRLTFLGKYREFHRMYNEQQFTEAAGLLLSLLTANIAPSFFRLTLLLDALPLLEQNEVIFSSKQTYALMKCLEDRMTVKQELTQEPTSQELNMENTKVEMLRLALARNLARAIVKEAMLKA
;
A
#
# COMPACT_ATOMS: atom_id res chain seq x y z
N MET A 1 0.79 25.91 3.18
CA MET A 1 -0.22 24.82 3.03
C MET A 1 -1.59 25.10 3.69
N HIS A 2 -1.80 26.23 4.37
CA HIS A 2 -3.06 26.50 5.10
C HIS A 2 -4.29 26.95 4.27
N GLN A 3 -4.15 27.26 2.98
CA GLN A 3 -5.27 27.75 2.16
C GLN A 3 -6.14 26.66 1.51
N LEU A 4 -5.80 25.37 1.67
CA LEU A 4 -6.55 24.25 1.06
C LEU A 4 -7.65 23.66 1.97
N THR A 5 -7.79 24.12 3.20
CA THR A 5 -8.78 23.61 4.18
C THR A 5 -10.21 24.13 3.97
N VAL A 6 -10.44 25.08 3.07
CA VAL A 6 -11.73 25.80 2.96
C VAL A 6 -12.72 25.20 1.95
N SER A 7 -12.42 24.04 1.32
CA SER A 7 -13.26 23.49 0.23
C SER A 7 -14.20 22.34 0.62
N THR A 8 -14.32 21.93 1.88
CA THR A 8 -15.24 20.84 2.29
C THR A 8 -16.49 21.38 2.96
N ARG A 9 -17.68 21.04 2.44
CA ARG A 9 -19.00 21.44 3.00
C ARG A 9 -19.34 20.75 4.33
N ASP A 10 -18.51 19.80 4.79
CA ASP A 10 -18.67 19.05 6.03
C ASP A 10 -17.56 19.41 7.03
N VAL A 11 -17.96 19.87 8.22
CA VAL A 11 -17.07 20.29 9.32
C VAL A 11 -16.26 19.10 9.87
N ALA A 12 -16.83 17.89 9.86
CA ALA A 12 -16.14 16.70 10.34
C ALA A 12 -14.99 16.26 9.42
N GLU A 13 -15.21 16.34 8.10
CA GLU A 13 -14.15 16.07 7.11
C GLU A 13 -13.07 17.15 7.15
N SER A 14 -13.45 18.42 7.28
CA SER A 14 -12.51 19.54 7.44
C SER A 14 -11.56 19.33 8.63
N ASN A 15 -12.10 18.95 9.78
CA ASN A 15 -11.30 18.68 10.98
C ASN A 15 -10.33 17.50 10.77
N LYS A 16 -10.78 16.45 10.09
CA LYS A 16 -9.94 15.28 9.77
C LYS A 16 -8.79 15.67 8.83
N TYR A 17 -9.05 16.44 7.78
CA TYR A 17 -8.01 16.90 6.86
C TYR A 17 -7.06 17.89 7.53
N SER A 18 -7.56 18.79 8.37
CA SER A 18 -6.72 19.70 9.16
C SER A 18 -5.75 18.93 10.06
N PHE A 19 -6.22 17.87 10.73
CA PHE A 19 -5.37 17.00 11.53
C PHE A 19 -4.33 16.27 10.68
N GLN A 20 -4.69 15.77 9.49
CA GLN A 20 -3.73 15.14 8.57
C GLN A 20 -2.67 16.11 8.05
N VAL A 21 -3.05 17.36 7.77
CA VAL A 21 -2.10 18.42 7.39
C VAL A 21 -1.14 18.73 8.53
N SER A 22 -1.64 18.80 9.78
CA SER A 22 -0.81 18.99 10.97
C SER A 22 0.21 17.85 11.15
N ILE A 23 -0.21 16.59 10.96
CA ILE A 23 0.71 15.45 11.00
C ILE A 23 1.74 15.56 9.87
N LEU A 24 1.34 15.91 8.64
CA LEU A 24 2.26 16.04 7.53
C LEU A 24 3.30 17.14 7.77
N SER A 25 2.88 18.30 8.32
CA SER A 25 3.81 19.36 8.70
C SER A 25 4.77 18.91 9.81
N ALA A 26 4.29 18.13 10.78
CA ALA A 26 5.14 17.56 11.83
C ALA A 26 6.15 16.54 11.26
N MET A 27 5.74 15.73 10.29
CA MET A 27 6.62 14.80 9.56
C MET A 27 7.71 15.57 8.82
N GLU A 28 7.35 16.60 8.05
CA GLU A 28 8.29 17.42 7.29
C GLU A 28 9.27 18.16 8.21
N LEU A 29 8.76 18.78 9.28
CA LEU A 29 9.55 19.46 10.30
C LEU A 29 10.60 18.54 10.93
N THR A 30 10.17 17.35 11.34
CA THR A 30 11.06 16.37 11.98
C THR A 30 12.03 15.78 10.97
N TRP A 31 11.60 15.50 9.73
CA TRP A 31 12.44 14.97 8.67
C TRP A 31 13.60 15.91 8.36
N ASN A 32 13.31 17.18 8.13
CA ASN A 32 14.32 18.19 7.81
C ASN A 32 15.31 18.36 8.97
N LEU A 33 14.83 18.33 10.22
CA LEU A 33 15.70 18.37 11.38
C LEU A 33 16.61 17.13 11.44
N CYS A 34 16.06 15.94 11.19
CA CYS A 34 16.86 14.71 11.15
C CYS A 34 17.90 14.72 10.02
N GLU A 35 17.58 15.31 8.87
CA GLU A 35 18.53 15.46 7.76
C GLU A 35 19.73 16.33 8.18
N ILE A 36 19.48 17.48 8.83
CA ILE A 36 20.53 18.38 9.33
C ILE A 36 21.41 17.70 10.39
N LEU A 37 20.78 17.05 11.37
CA LEU A 37 21.47 16.53 12.55
C LEU A 37 22.16 15.17 12.31
N PHE A 38 21.52 14.27 11.58
CA PHE A 38 22.03 12.89 11.41
C PHE A 38 22.68 12.67 10.04
N ILE A 39 22.07 13.14 8.95
CA ILE A 39 22.54 12.82 7.58
C ILE A 39 23.69 13.73 7.16
N GLU A 40 23.48 15.05 7.21
CA GLU A 40 24.54 16.02 6.94
C GLU A 40 25.56 16.06 8.09
N ALA A 41 25.14 15.67 9.29
CA ALA A 41 25.95 15.68 10.51
C ALA A 41 26.64 17.05 10.69
N ALA A 42 25.83 18.11 10.59
CA ALA A 42 26.32 19.48 10.50
C ALA A 42 27.25 19.83 11.67
N SER A 43 28.48 20.21 11.33
CA SER A 43 29.48 20.63 12.32
C SER A 43 29.17 22.01 12.91
N ALA A 44 29.87 22.36 14.00
CA ALA A 44 29.75 23.68 14.62
C ALA A 44 30.00 24.80 13.60
N GLY A 45 29.12 25.79 13.58
CA GLY A 45 29.12 26.87 12.58
C GLY A 45 28.00 26.70 11.54
N PRO A 46 28.18 25.83 10.50
CA PRO A 46 27.13 25.59 9.50
C PRO A 46 25.79 25.14 10.10
N LEU A 47 25.82 24.41 11.22
CA LEU A 47 24.63 23.96 11.95
C LEU A 47 23.62 25.08 12.20
N LEU A 48 24.06 26.24 12.68
CA LEU A 48 23.15 27.34 13.00
C LEU A 48 22.48 27.92 11.74
N ILE A 49 23.20 27.98 10.62
CA ILE A 49 22.64 28.43 9.34
C ILE A 49 21.54 27.48 8.89
N LEU A 50 21.81 26.18 8.95
CA LEU A 50 20.84 25.15 8.58
C LEU A 50 19.61 25.17 9.50
N LEU A 51 19.79 25.41 10.80
CA LEU A 51 18.68 25.57 11.74
C LEU A 51 17.86 26.85 11.48
N LEU A 52 18.50 27.94 11.05
CA LEU A 52 17.78 29.15 10.62
C LEU A 52 16.95 28.89 9.37
N ASP A 53 17.53 28.20 8.38
CA ASP A 53 16.80 27.82 7.16
C ASP A 53 15.66 26.85 7.48
N TRP A 54 15.86 25.91 8.40
CA TRP A 54 14.82 25.03 8.91
C TRP A 54 13.66 25.81 9.54
N VAL A 55 13.93 26.77 10.44
CA VAL A 55 12.86 27.59 11.04
C VAL A 55 12.15 28.44 9.98
N ARG A 56 12.86 29.03 9.02
CA ARG A 56 12.26 29.83 7.94
C ARG A 56 11.31 29.01 7.07
N LEU A 57 11.66 27.76 6.79
CA LEU A 57 10.80 26.86 6.00
C LEU A 57 9.48 26.53 6.71
N HIS A 58 9.50 26.45 8.05
CA HIS A 58 8.34 26.01 8.83
C HIS A 58 7.53 27.15 9.48
N VAL A 59 8.12 28.35 9.65
CA VAL A 59 7.47 29.53 10.25
C VAL A 59 7.32 30.66 9.22
N CYS A 60 6.26 30.58 8.41
CA CYS A 60 5.99 31.54 7.31
C CYS A 60 5.22 32.81 7.74
N GLU A 61 4.86 32.96 9.02
CA GLU A 61 4.03 34.07 9.47
C GLU A 61 4.72 35.43 9.30
N VAL A 62 6.04 35.47 9.49
CA VAL A 62 6.84 36.68 9.32
C VAL A 62 6.85 37.15 7.86
N ASP A 63 6.81 36.22 6.88
CA ASP A 63 6.73 36.57 5.45
C ASP A 63 5.40 37.26 5.12
N SER A 64 4.32 36.72 5.68
CA SER A 64 2.99 37.27 5.49
C SER A 64 2.89 38.66 6.12
N LEU A 65 3.40 38.83 7.34
CA LEU A 65 3.47 40.12 8.03
C LEU A 65 4.30 41.15 7.26
N ALA A 66 5.49 40.75 6.77
CA ALA A 66 6.34 41.63 5.99
C ALA A 66 5.64 42.06 4.68
N GLN A 67 4.98 41.13 3.99
CA GLN A 67 4.24 41.43 2.77
C GLN A 67 3.06 42.38 3.03
N GLU A 68 2.26 42.14 4.06
CA GLU A 68 1.15 43.03 4.45
C GLU A 68 1.62 44.47 4.73
N VAL A 69 2.73 44.61 5.46
CA VAL A 69 3.34 45.92 5.76
C VAL A 69 3.85 46.60 4.49
N LEU A 70 4.43 45.84 3.55
CA LEU A 70 4.96 46.37 2.28
C LEU A 70 3.85 46.78 1.30
N GLU A 71 2.70 46.11 1.32
CA GLU A 71 1.53 46.40 0.49
C GLU A 71 0.72 47.61 0.98
N SER A 72 0.90 48.01 2.25
CA SER A 72 0.30 49.23 2.81
C SER A 72 0.78 50.51 2.10
N GLN A 73 -0.13 51.47 1.94
CA GLN A 73 0.19 52.78 1.33
C GLN A 73 1.22 53.58 2.15
N THR A 74 1.26 53.39 3.47
CA THR A 74 2.23 54.02 4.39
C THR A 74 2.83 52.96 5.32
N PRO A 75 3.87 52.23 4.87
CA PRO A 75 4.46 51.13 5.64
C PRO A 75 4.94 51.53 7.04
N THR A 76 5.50 52.73 7.19
CA THR A 76 6.08 53.24 8.45
C THR A 76 5.05 53.61 9.51
N GLN A 77 3.78 53.73 9.14
CA GLN A 77 2.67 54.04 10.07
C GLN A 77 1.82 52.81 10.36
N HIS A 78 2.18 51.65 9.80
CA HIS A 78 1.44 50.42 10.02
C HIS A 78 1.70 49.88 11.44
N ASP A 79 0.65 49.44 12.14
CA ASP A 79 0.74 48.98 13.53
C ASP A 79 1.75 47.84 13.72
N ARG A 80 1.91 47.00 12.68
CA ARG A 80 2.84 45.85 12.65
C ARG A 80 4.21 46.14 12.02
N PHE A 81 4.56 47.40 11.76
CA PHE A 81 5.82 47.74 11.07
C PHE A 81 7.07 47.26 11.85
N TRP A 82 7.14 47.58 13.14
CA TRP A 82 8.25 47.17 14.01
C TRP A 82 8.24 45.68 14.31
N ASP A 83 7.06 45.06 14.34
CA ASP A 83 6.90 43.61 14.46
C ASP A 83 7.48 42.88 13.24
N ALA A 84 7.27 43.40 12.02
CA ALA A 84 7.85 42.84 10.81
C ALA A 84 9.38 42.95 10.79
N ILE A 85 9.95 44.08 11.21
CA ILE A 85 11.41 44.26 11.34
C ILE A 85 11.96 43.28 12.39
N THR A 86 11.33 43.22 13.55
CA THR A 86 11.75 42.36 14.66
C THR A 86 11.69 40.89 14.25
N GLY A 87 10.61 40.45 13.60
CA GLY A 87 10.48 39.09 13.06
C GLY A 87 11.57 38.75 12.04
N CYS A 88 11.93 39.69 11.14
CA CYS A 88 13.04 39.50 10.21
C CYS A 88 14.38 39.32 10.96
N VAL A 89 14.64 40.12 11.99
CA VAL A 89 15.86 40.02 12.81
C VAL A 89 15.91 38.69 13.56
N LEU A 90 14.81 38.25 14.16
CA LEU A 90 14.74 36.97 14.89
C LEU A 90 15.05 35.78 13.98
N GLN A 91 14.57 35.81 12.73
CA GLN A 91 14.87 34.77 11.73
C GLN A 91 16.23 34.95 11.04
N GLY A 92 17.08 35.88 11.48
CA GLY A 92 18.40 36.13 10.90
C GLY A 92 18.38 36.79 9.50
N ARG A 93 17.25 37.38 9.08
CA ARG A 93 17.06 38.03 7.77
C ARG A 93 17.45 39.51 7.85
N MET A 94 18.73 39.75 8.07
CA MET A 94 19.26 41.11 8.30
C MET A 94 19.04 42.02 7.10
N ASP A 95 19.18 41.53 5.87
CA ASP A 95 18.99 42.36 4.67
C ASP A 95 17.54 42.82 4.47
N GLU A 96 16.56 41.98 4.80
CA GLU A 96 15.13 42.35 4.73
C GLU A 96 14.75 43.36 5.82
N ALA A 97 15.25 43.14 7.04
CA ALA A 97 15.10 44.09 8.15
C ALA A 97 15.67 45.48 7.77
N ARG A 98 16.85 45.49 7.13
CA ARG A 98 17.49 46.72 6.64
C ARG A 98 16.70 47.41 5.54
N GLN A 99 16.11 46.66 4.61
CA GLN A 99 15.23 47.22 3.58
C GLN A 99 14.00 47.89 4.20
N LEU A 100 13.38 47.28 5.21
CA LEU A 100 12.25 47.88 5.94
C LEU A 100 12.69 49.14 6.72
N LEU A 101 13.83 49.09 7.43
CA LEU A 101 14.40 50.23 8.15
C LEU A 101 14.77 51.40 7.23
N SER A 102 15.16 51.14 5.99
CA SER A 102 15.45 52.18 5.01
C SER A 102 14.23 53.05 4.69
N LYS A 103 13.02 52.47 4.76
CA LYS A 103 11.75 53.19 4.56
C LYS A 103 11.50 54.18 5.71
N GLU A 104 11.76 53.76 6.95
CA GLU A 104 11.67 54.63 8.13
C GLU A 104 12.69 55.78 8.10
N THR A 105 13.91 55.47 7.64
CA THR A 105 14.98 56.46 7.44
C THR A 105 14.57 57.58 6.46
N SER A 106 13.72 57.25 5.48
CA SER A 106 13.21 58.20 4.50
C SER A 106 12.08 59.06 5.05
N SER A 107 11.19 58.49 5.87
CA SER A 107 10.00 59.15 6.43
C SER A 107 10.30 60.06 7.61
N ASN A 108 11.10 59.61 8.59
CA ASN A 108 11.30 60.32 9.86
C ASN A 108 12.71 60.92 9.99
N VAL A 109 12.80 62.25 9.98
CA VAL A 109 14.08 62.99 10.05
C VAL A 109 14.76 62.85 11.42
N ASN A 110 13.99 62.80 12.51
CA ASN A 110 14.52 62.73 13.88
C ASN A 110 15.13 61.36 14.19
N SER A 111 14.56 60.29 13.63
CA SER A 111 15.01 58.90 13.84
C SER A 111 16.12 58.48 12.86
N ARG A 112 16.45 59.33 11.89
CA ARG A 112 17.38 59.01 10.78
C ARG A 112 18.79 58.69 11.24
N SER A 113 19.32 59.36 12.26
CA SER A 113 20.65 59.07 12.82
C SER A 113 20.67 57.69 13.49
N MET A 114 19.66 57.38 14.30
CA MET A 114 19.51 56.08 14.96
C MET A 114 19.32 54.95 13.94
N CYS A 115 18.45 55.13 12.94
CA CYS A 115 18.22 54.14 11.89
C CYS A 115 19.50 53.80 11.14
N ARG A 116 20.37 54.79 10.88
CA ARG A 116 21.65 54.55 10.19
C ARG A 116 22.62 53.74 11.04
N ILE A 117 22.66 53.99 12.34
CA ILE A 117 23.49 53.22 13.28
C ILE A 117 22.97 51.79 13.34
N LEU A 118 21.65 51.60 13.48
CA LEU A 118 21.05 50.27 13.49
C LEU A 118 21.25 49.54 12.16
N ASP A 119 21.12 50.22 11.01
CA ASP A 119 21.41 49.64 9.69
C ASP A 119 22.87 49.20 9.58
N ASP A 120 23.83 49.97 10.10
CA ASP A 120 25.24 49.61 10.12
C ASP A 120 25.51 48.39 11.02
N LEU A 121 24.88 48.32 12.20
CA LEU A 121 24.97 47.16 13.09
C LEU A 121 24.41 45.89 12.42
N LEU A 122 23.25 45.98 11.77
CA LEU A 122 22.66 44.84 11.05
C LEU A 122 23.51 44.43 9.84
N LYS A 123 24.10 45.39 9.13
CA LYS A 123 24.97 45.13 7.98
C LYS A 123 26.28 44.44 8.37
N LYS A 124 26.85 44.85 9.51
CA LYS A 124 28.11 44.32 10.03
C LYS A 124 27.96 42.98 10.74
N MET A 125 26.72 42.54 11.00
CA MET A 125 26.47 41.28 11.69
C MET A 125 27.21 40.13 11.00
N PRO A 126 28.13 39.45 11.70
CA PRO A 126 28.85 38.33 11.12
C PRO A 126 27.91 37.15 10.89
N MET A 127 27.81 36.70 9.64
CA MET A 127 27.18 35.43 9.27
C MET A 127 28.24 34.52 8.67
N LEU A 128 28.26 33.26 9.09
CA LEU A 128 29.09 32.26 8.46
C LEU A 128 28.57 32.05 7.02
N SER A 129 29.46 32.15 6.03
CA SER A 129 29.13 31.81 4.65
C SER A 129 29.93 30.57 4.25
N SER A 130 29.26 29.60 3.62
CA SER A 130 29.90 28.37 3.12
C SER A 130 31.01 28.64 2.10
N SER A 131 31.04 29.84 1.51
CA SER A 131 32.00 30.26 0.49
C SER A 131 33.31 30.81 1.05
N THR A 132 33.38 31.25 2.30
CA THR A 132 34.59 31.86 2.86
C THR A 132 35.29 30.91 3.81
N ALA A 133 36.57 30.62 3.52
CA ALA A 133 37.47 29.84 4.38
C ALA A 133 37.86 30.62 5.66
N GLN A 134 36.87 31.05 6.45
CA GLN A 134 37.07 31.65 7.77
C GLN A 134 37.13 30.53 8.80
N THR A 135 38.09 30.63 9.72
CA THR A 135 38.13 29.72 10.87
C THR A 135 37.03 30.08 11.87
N LEU A 136 36.52 29.10 12.62
CA LEU A 136 35.51 29.34 13.67
C LEU A 136 35.99 30.37 14.71
N THR A 137 37.28 30.38 15.03
CA THR A 137 37.89 31.35 15.94
C THR A 137 37.90 32.77 15.40
N GLU A 138 38.19 32.96 14.11
CA GLU A 138 38.14 34.30 13.49
C GLU A 138 36.70 34.83 13.42
N PHE A 139 35.76 33.94 13.16
CA PHE A 139 34.34 34.27 13.17
C PHE A 139 33.88 34.69 14.57
N GLU A 140 34.21 33.90 15.60
CA GLU A 140 33.87 34.18 16.99
C GLU A 140 34.43 35.54 17.46
N LEU A 141 35.67 35.87 17.09
CA LEU A 141 36.27 37.17 17.39
C LEU A 141 35.54 38.34 16.72
N LYS A 142 35.16 38.19 15.44
CA LYS A 142 34.37 39.22 14.75
C LYS A 142 32.99 39.39 15.38
N TRP A 143 32.37 38.28 15.78
CA TRP A 143 31.07 38.28 16.43
C TRP A 143 31.12 38.94 17.80
N GLN A 144 32.15 38.66 18.61
CA GLN A 144 32.37 39.32 19.90
C GLN A 144 32.59 40.83 19.73
N HIS A 145 33.43 41.25 18.77
CA HIS A 145 33.63 42.67 18.48
C HIS A 145 32.33 43.36 18.05
N TRP A 146 31.53 42.73 17.19
CA TRP A 146 30.22 43.24 16.80
C TRP A 146 29.28 43.37 18.00
N ARG A 147 29.27 42.39 18.90
CA ARG A 147 28.46 42.43 20.14
C ARG A 147 28.91 43.54 21.09
N GLU A 148 30.21 43.82 21.17
CA GLU A 148 30.76 44.96 21.92
C GLU A 148 30.30 46.29 21.32
N GLU A 149 30.28 46.45 19.99
CA GLU A 149 29.73 47.63 19.32
C GLU A 149 28.25 47.83 19.65
N CYS A 150 27.43 46.78 19.57
CA CYS A 150 26.02 46.82 19.97
C CYS A 150 25.86 47.25 21.44
N THR A 151 26.70 46.70 22.34
CA THR A 151 26.67 47.01 23.78
C THR A 151 27.04 48.47 24.03
N HIS A 152 28.07 48.98 23.35
CA HIS A 152 28.50 50.37 23.46
C HIS A 152 27.38 51.33 23.05
N HIS A 153 26.71 51.08 21.93
CA HIS A 153 25.61 51.93 21.47
C HIS A 153 24.41 51.93 22.43
N LEU A 154 24.11 50.80 23.08
CA LEU A 154 23.06 50.70 24.09
C LEU A 154 23.45 51.47 25.37
N GLN A 155 24.68 51.30 25.88
CA GLN A 155 25.19 52.00 27.07
C GLN A 155 25.27 53.52 26.88
N CYS A 156 25.60 53.98 25.67
CA CYS A 156 25.59 55.41 25.33
C CYS A 156 24.18 56.00 25.21
N GLY A 157 23.12 55.19 25.35
CA GLY A 157 21.73 55.66 25.27
C GLY A 157 21.34 56.12 23.86
N THR A 158 22.03 55.62 22.82
CA THR A 158 21.85 56.05 21.42
C THR A 158 20.40 55.90 20.95
N PHE A 159 19.71 54.86 21.43
CA PHE A 159 18.35 54.49 21.03
C PHE A 159 17.26 54.94 22.02
N SER A 160 17.61 55.68 23.07
CA SER A 160 16.68 56.07 24.15
C SER A 160 15.42 56.84 23.72
N SER A 161 15.38 57.34 22.48
CA SER A 161 14.24 58.05 21.91
C SER A 161 13.27 57.16 21.11
N SER A 162 13.62 55.89 20.86
CA SER A 162 12.74 54.90 20.23
C SER A 162 12.84 53.56 20.96
N GLN A 163 11.76 53.19 21.64
CA GLN A 163 11.69 51.94 22.40
C GLN A 163 11.87 50.71 21.48
N ASP A 164 11.33 50.74 20.26
CA ASP A 164 11.43 49.61 19.32
C ASP A 164 12.87 49.40 18.82
N MET A 165 13.62 50.47 18.52
CA MET A 165 15.03 50.34 18.13
C MET A 165 15.90 49.87 19.29
N GLU A 166 15.60 50.33 20.51
CA GLU A 166 16.25 49.85 21.73
C GLU A 166 15.95 48.36 21.95
N SER A 167 14.71 47.92 21.78
CA SER A 167 14.32 46.50 21.82
C SER A 167 15.07 45.68 20.77
N ILE A 168 15.16 46.14 19.52
CA ILE A 168 15.93 45.43 18.48
C ILE A 168 17.41 45.34 18.89
N CYS A 169 18.01 46.40 19.41
CA CYS A 169 19.38 46.36 19.87
C CYS A 169 19.58 45.40 21.07
N LYS A 170 18.61 45.31 21.99
CA LYS A 170 18.62 44.33 23.08
C LYS A 170 18.50 42.88 22.56
N ILE A 171 17.67 42.67 21.53
CA ILE A 171 17.57 41.37 20.83
C ILE A 171 18.92 40.98 20.21
N LEU A 172 19.60 41.92 19.53
CA LEU A 172 20.93 41.67 18.95
C LEU A 172 21.99 41.28 20.00
N LEU A 173 21.81 41.68 21.26
CA LEU A 173 22.69 41.31 22.37
C LEU A 173 22.36 39.96 23.02
N GLY A 174 21.24 39.36 22.62
CA GLY A 174 20.71 38.11 23.17
C GLY A 174 20.05 38.28 24.53
N ASP A 175 19.43 39.44 24.79
CA ASP A 175 18.70 39.67 26.04
C ASP A 175 17.45 38.76 26.14
N GLU A 176 17.45 37.83 27.09
CA GLU A 176 16.40 36.82 27.23
C GLU A 176 15.03 37.44 27.55
N GLU A 177 14.99 38.49 28.38
CA GLU A 177 13.73 39.17 28.75
C GLU A 177 13.08 39.81 27.53
N THR A 178 13.85 40.59 26.75
CA THR A 178 13.34 41.24 25.54
C THR A 178 12.93 40.22 24.46
N LEU A 179 13.63 39.09 24.34
CA LEU A 179 13.23 38.01 23.43
C LEU A 179 11.88 37.41 23.84
N LEU A 180 11.65 37.19 25.14
CA LEU A 180 10.40 36.65 25.65
C LEU A 180 9.23 37.63 25.54
N GLU A 181 9.46 38.94 25.67
CA GLU A 181 8.45 39.97 25.40
C GLU A 181 7.90 39.87 23.96
N ARG A 182 8.74 39.42 23.01
CA ARG A 182 8.38 39.24 21.60
C ARG A 182 7.98 37.80 21.25
N ARG A 183 7.57 36.99 22.24
CA ARG A 183 7.12 35.60 22.09
C ARG A 183 6.05 35.41 21.00
N GLU A 184 5.13 36.36 20.87
CA GLU A 184 4.05 36.30 19.87
C GLU A 184 4.57 36.22 18.43
N LEU A 185 5.74 36.82 18.14
CA LEU A 185 6.33 36.82 16.80
C LEU A 185 7.05 35.50 16.48
N MET A 186 7.43 34.73 17.49
CA MET A 186 8.18 33.49 17.30
C MET A 186 7.28 32.26 17.17
N THR A 187 6.05 32.34 17.70
CA THR A 187 4.98 31.32 17.77
C THR A 187 5.33 29.96 18.37
N THR A 188 6.59 29.54 18.28
CA THR A 188 7.10 28.22 18.64
C THR A 188 8.40 28.33 19.42
N TRP A 189 8.63 27.38 20.33
CA TRP A 189 9.81 27.39 21.19
C TRP A 189 11.11 27.11 20.42
N TYR A 190 11.04 26.36 19.32
CA TYR A 190 12.22 26.06 18.50
C TYR A 190 12.65 27.26 17.65
N HIS A 191 11.73 28.14 17.25
CA HIS A 191 12.10 29.44 16.67
C HIS A 191 12.79 30.32 17.72
N TYR A 192 12.30 30.34 18.96
CA TYR A 192 12.99 31.00 20.07
C TYR A 192 14.39 30.41 20.30
N LEU A 193 14.54 29.08 20.34
CA LEU A 193 15.84 28.41 20.48
C LEU A 193 16.84 28.89 19.44
N VAL A 194 16.46 28.85 18.15
CA VAL A 194 17.37 29.22 17.06
C VAL A 194 17.72 30.70 17.09
N SER A 195 16.73 31.56 17.39
CA SER A 195 16.95 33.01 17.55
C SER A 195 17.88 33.31 18.72
N HIS A 196 17.68 32.63 19.85
CA HIS A 196 18.51 32.76 21.03
C HIS A 196 19.95 32.34 20.72
N LEU A 197 20.15 31.17 20.10
CA LEU A 197 21.48 30.68 19.69
C LEU A 197 22.19 31.64 18.73
N LEU A 198 21.45 32.29 17.82
CA LEU A 198 22.02 33.28 16.89
C LEU A 198 22.69 34.46 17.59
N PHE A 199 22.12 34.92 18.71
CA PHE A 199 22.59 36.10 19.44
C PHE A 199 23.37 35.80 20.72
N THR A 200 23.48 34.53 21.13
CA THR A 200 24.28 34.14 22.31
C THR A 200 25.41 33.16 22.02
N HIS A 201 25.19 32.19 21.13
CA HIS A 201 26.11 31.07 20.91
C HIS A 201 26.18 30.67 19.43
N PRO A 202 26.84 31.47 18.57
CA PRO A 202 26.80 31.27 17.13
C PRO A 202 27.63 30.05 16.65
N THR A 203 28.53 29.53 17.48
CA THR A 203 29.35 28.33 17.21
C THR A 203 28.92 27.11 18.03
N VAL A 204 27.62 26.98 18.34
CA VAL A 204 27.08 25.85 19.12
C VAL A 204 27.43 24.51 18.49
N LYS A 205 27.80 23.53 19.34
CA LYS A 205 28.06 22.16 18.92
C LYS A 205 26.77 21.32 18.99
N PRO A 206 26.60 20.31 18.11
CA PRO A 206 25.45 19.41 18.17
C PRO A 206 25.23 18.77 19.55
N THR A 207 26.31 18.43 20.26
CA THR A 207 26.25 17.80 21.60
C THR A 207 25.70 18.69 22.70
N GLU A 208 25.77 20.01 22.53
CA GLU A 208 25.31 20.98 23.53
C GLU A 208 23.86 21.42 23.24
N LEU A 209 23.36 21.15 22.03
CA LEU A 209 22.09 21.65 21.51
C LEU A 209 20.88 21.22 22.35
N HIS A 210 20.89 19.99 22.86
CA HIS A 210 19.85 19.49 23.75
C HIS A 210 19.65 20.33 25.01
N SER A 211 20.76 20.77 25.65
CA SER A 211 20.68 21.55 26.89
C SER A 211 20.02 22.91 26.64
N TYR A 212 20.36 23.56 25.53
CA TYR A 212 19.74 24.81 25.10
C TYR A 212 18.28 24.61 24.69
N ALA A 213 17.96 23.49 24.02
CA ALA A 213 16.61 23.14 23.60
C ALA A 213 15.68 22.93 24.81
N GLN A 214 16.12 22.16 25.81
CA GLN A 214 15.35 21.96 27.05
C GLN A 214 15.13 23.26 27.81
N SER A 215 16.18 24.09 27.94
CA SER A 215 16.05 25.40 28.61
C SER A 215 15.06 26.29 27.85
N SER A 216 15.17 26.36 26.52
CA SER A 216 14.28 27.15 25.66
C SER A 216 12.83 26.68 25.75
N LEU A 217 12.60 25.35 25.74
CA LEU A 217 11.27 24.78 25.90
C LEU A 217 10.67 25.17 27.26
N ASN A 218 11.41 25.00 28.35
CA ASN A 218 10.93 25.32 29.69
C ASN A 218 10.57 26.80 29.84
N ILE A 219 11.44 27.69 29.35
CA ILE A 219 11.23 29.13 29.41
C ILE A 219 10.01 29.52 28.55
N PHE A 220 9.92 29.01 27.32
CA PHE A 220 8.83 29.33 26.41
C PHE A 220 7.47 28.77 26.90
N LEU A 221 7.45 27.57 27.48
CA LEU A 221 6.23 26.93 28.00
C LEU A 221 5.87 27.32 29.43
N SER A 222 6.60 28.23 30.08
CA SER A 222 6.34 28.69 31.45
C SER A 222 4.96 29.35 31.68
N GLY A 223 4.08 29.38 30.67
CA GLY A 223 2.66 29.68 30.79
C GLY A 223 1.77 28.55 30.26
N GLU A 224 1.09 27.85 31.19
CA GLU A 224 -0.11 26.97 31.07
C GLU A 224 -0.17 25.85 29.99
N SER A 225 0.75 25.80 29.04
CA SER A 225 0.70 24.87 27.91
C SER A 225 1.54 23.62 28.21
N THR A 226 0.92 22.44 28.14
CA THR A 226 1.64 21.16 28.27
C THR A 226 2.44 20.88 27.00
N ALA A 227 3.66 20.34 27.15
CA ALA A 227 4.47 19.91 26.02
C ALA A 227 3.69 18.95 25.11
N GLU A 228 3.67 19.25 23.82
CA GLU A 228 3.01 18.42 22.82
C GLU A 228 3.88 17.19 22.50
N PRO A 229 3.30 16.10 21.96
CA PRO A 229 4.08 14.93 21.58
C PRO A 229 5.19 15.25 20.56
N LEU A 230 4.97 16.26 19.71
CA LEU A 230 5.98 16.76 18.78
C LEU A 230 7.18 17.37 19.49
N ASP A 231 6.98 18.06 20.62
CA ASP A 231 8.08 18.67 21.38
C ASP A 231 9.04 17.61 21.91
N ASN A 232 8.50 16.48 22.38
CA ASN A 232 9.31 15.34 22.83
C ASN A 232 10.12 14.72 21.68
N ILE A 233 9.53 14.65 20.47
CA ILE A 233 10.21 14.16 19.27
C ILE A 233 11.37 15.10 18.89
N LEU A 234 11.13 16.41 18.86
CA LEU A 234 12.16 17.40 18.53
C LEU A 234 13.27 17.43 19.60
N LEU A 235 12.94 17.32 20.88
CA LEU A 235 13.92 17.22 21.96
C LEU A 235 14.81 15.98 21.83
N ALA A 236 14.23 14.82 21.48
CA ALA A 236 14.98 13.60 21.23
C ALA A 236 15.91 13.75 20.01
N ALA A 237 15.46 14.43 18.95
CA ALA A 237 16.31 14.75 17.81
C ALA A 237 17.48 15.65 18.22
N PHE A 238 17.25 16.67 19.04
CA PHE A 238 18.31 17.54 19.58
C PHE A 238 19.24 16.82 20.57
N GLU A 239 18.79 15.74 21.24
CA GLU A 239 19.63 14.84 22.05
C GLU A 239 20.51 13.92 21.19
N LEU A 240 20.29 13.90 19.88
CA LEU A 240 20.87 12.95 18.94
C LEU A 240 20.47 11.49 19.22
N ASP A 241 19.31 11.26 19.86
CA ASP A 241 18.72 9.95 20.08
C ASP A 241 17.66 9.63 19.02
N ILE A 242 18.12 9.04 17.92
CA ILE A 242 17.24 8.65 16.81
C ILE A 242 16.27 7.52 17.17
N HIS A 243 16.63 6.64 18.12
CA HIS A 243 15.76 5.54 18.52
C HIS A 243 14.54 6.07 19.27
N GLN A 244 14.74 7.08 20.11
CA GLN A 244 13.65 7.75 20.81
C GLN A 244 12.76 8.55 19.85
N VAL A 245 13.33 9.23 18.84
CA VAL A 245 12.56 9.88 17.75
C VAL A 245 11.65 8.87 17.04
N ILE A 246 12.20 7.74 16.63
CA ILE A 246 11.45 6.67 15.95
C ILE A 246 10.31 6.15 16.84
N LYS A 247 10.59 5.89 18.12
CA LYS A 247 9.62 5.35 19.07
C LYS A 247 8.46 6.32 19.31
N GLU A 248 8.76 7.57 19.64
CA GLU A 248 7.72 8.58 19.91
C GLU A 248 6.89 8.85 18.65
N PHE A 249 7.53 8.96 17.48
CA PHE A 249 6.80 9.14 16.23
C PHE A 249 5.89 7.93 15.90
N SER A 250 6.31 6.71 16.24
CA SER A 250 5.49 5.50 16.07
C SER A 250 4.24 5.50 16.97
N ILE A 251 4.28 6.19 18.11
CA ILE A 251 3.15 6.30 19.04
C ILE A 251 2.18 7.39 18.56
N VAL A 252 2.72 8.53 18.10
CA VAL A 252 1.93 9.70 17.68
C VAL A 252 1.27 9.48 16.32
N SER A 253 1.98 8.84 15.40
CA SER A 253 1.48 8.60 14.05
C SER A 253 0.76 7.26 13.94
N SER A 254 -0.44 7.29 13.38
CA SER A 254 -1.14 6.07 12.93
C SER A 254 -0.55 5.49 11.63
N ASN A 255 0.33 6.22 10.97
CA ASN A 255 0.98 5.84 9.73
C ASN A 255 2.47 5.54 9.95
N TRP A 256 2.86 4.31 9.67
CA TRP A 256 4.23 3.82 9.74
C TRP A 256 5.16 4.37 8.66
N TRP A 257 4.65 5.14 7.68
CA TRP A 257 5.44 5.65 6.55
C TRP A 257 6.68 6.41 7.00
N PHE A 258 6.53 7.41 7.87
CA PHE A 258 7.65 8.26 8.29
C PHE A 258 8.77 7.42 8.90
N VAL A 259 8.40 6.61 9.88
CA VAL A 259 9.34 5.80 10.65
C VAL A 259 10.02 4.74 9.77
N ALA A 260 9.27 4.08 8.90
CA ALA A 260 9.80 3.08 7.99
C ALA A 260 10.82 3.68 7.01
N HIS A 261 10.51 4.83 6.39
CA HIS A 261 11.38 5.45 5.39
C HIS A 261 12.56 6.20 6.01
N LEU A 262 12.37 6.85 7.16
CA LEU A 262 13.46 7.51 7.88
C LEU A 262 14.48 6.46 8.34
N THR A 263 14.01 5.35 8.91
CA THR A 263 14.89 4.26 9.35
C THR A 263 15.57 3.58 8.16
N ASP A 264 14.86 3.38 7.05
CA ASP A 264 15.44 2.87 5.80
C ASP A 264 16.56 3.76 5.26
N LEU A 265 16.32 5.08 5.22
CA LEU A 265 17.32 6.06 4.79
C LEU A 265 18.55 6.06 5.70
N LEU A 266 18.35 6.05 7.02
CA LEU A 266 19.45 6.04 8.01
C LEU A 266 20.29 4.76 7.95
N ASP A 267 19.65 3.62 7.70
CA ASP A 267 20.33 2.33 7.49
C ASP A 267 21.18 2.39 6.21
N HIS A 268 20.64 2.97 5.13
CA HIS A 268 21.39 3.21 3.89
C HIS A 268 22.56 4.19 4.06
N CYS A 269 22.43 5.17 4.97
CA CYS A 269 23.53 6.05 5.38
C CYS A 269 24.54 5.39 6.33
N GLN A 270 24.32 4.12 6.75
CA GLN A 270 25.14 3.39 7.72
C GLN A 270 25.21 4.05 9.11
N LEU A 271 24.25 4.93 9.42
CA LEU A 271 24.15 5.62 10.71
C LEU A 271 23.37 4.80 11.73
N PHE A 272 22.60 3.83 11.26
CA PHE A 272 21.78 2.96 12.10
C PHE A 272 22.49 1.63 12.34
N GLN A 273 22.74 1.29 13.62
CA GLN A 273 23.28 -0.02 13.96
C GLN A 273 22.15 -1.05 13.95
N SER A 274 22.28 -2.07 13.09
CA SER A 274 21.35 -3.19 13.00
C SER A 274 21.40 -4.06 14.26
N HIS A 275 20.76 -3.61 15.34
CA HIS A 275 20.52 -4.46 16.50
C HIS A 275 19.45 -5.49 16.12
N SER A 276 19.81 -6.77 16.19
CA SER A 276 18.84 -7.85 16.06
C SER A 276 17.88 -7.77 17.25
N LEU A 277 16.60 -7.54 16.98
CA LEU A 277 15.57 -7.63 18.01
C LEU A 277 15.47 -9.09 18.48
N TYR A 278 15.01 -9.31 19.72
CA TYR A 278 14.81 -10.66 20.28
C TYR A 278 13.87 -11.55 19.44
N PHE A 279 13.12 -10.97 18.50
CA PHE A 279 12.22 -11.65 17.57
C PHE A 279 12.85 -11.98 16.20
N GLY A 280 14.16 -11.82 16.05
CA GLY A 280 14.90 -12.32 14.87
C GLY A 280 14.84 -11.43 13.63
N SER A 281 14.30 -10.21 13.72
CA SER A 281 14.38 -9.19 12.67
C SER A 281 15.20 -7.99 13.14
N ASN A 282 15.74 -7.23 12.18
CA ASN A 282 16.31 -5.93 12.48
C ASN A 282 15.17 -4.89 12.63
N MET A 283 15.43 -3.81 13.37
CA MET A 283 14.41 -2.78 13.60
C MET A 283 13.90 -2.14 12.30
N ARG A 284 14.77 -1.99 11.30
CA ARG A 284 14.39 -1.53 9.95
C ARG A 284 13.32 -2.43 9.32
N GLU A 285 13.56 -3.73 9.28
CA GLU A 285 12.67 -4.72 8.71
C GLU A 285 11.36 -4.76 9.47
N PHE A 286 11.38 -4.72 10.80
CA PHE A 286 10.16 -4.62 11.60
C PHE A 286 9.27 -3.44 11.15
N LEU A 287 9.85 -2.24 11.03
CA LEU A 287 9.11 -1.04 10.64
C LEU A 287 8.60 -1.10 9.20
N LEU A 288 9.39 -1.65 8.27
CA LEU A 288 8.97 -1.89 6.89
C LEU A 288 7.84 -2.93 6.80
N LEU A 289 7.89 -3.99 7.60
CA LEU A 289 6.84 -5.02 7.67
C LEU A 289 5.52 -4.45 8.19
N GLU A 290 5.56 -3.62 9.24
CA GLU A 290 4.36 -2.96 9.77
C GLU A 290 3.77 -1.97 8.75
N TYR A 291 4.62 -1.19 8.07
CA TYR A 291 4.16 -0.30 7.00
C TYR A 291 3.54 -1.07 5.83
N ALA A 292 4.21 -2.12 5.35
CA ALA A 292 3.70 -2.97 4.29
C ALA A 292 2.36 -3.63 4.69
N SER A 293 2.25 -4.12 5.92
CA SER A 293 0.99 -4.68 6.46
C SER A 293 -0.14 -3.65 6.47
N GLY A 294 0.16 -2.39 6.80
CA GLY A 294 -0.75 -1.26 6.65
C GLY A 294 -1.24 -1.07 5.21
N LEU A 295 -0.34 -1.15 4.22
CA LEU A 295 -0.68 -1.04 2.79
C LEU A 295 -1.61 -2.15 2.30
N PHE A 296 -1.48 -3.37 2.84
CA PHE A 296 -2.36 -4.50 2.50
C PHE A 296 -3.80 -4.31 2.95
N SER A 297 -4.04 -3.48 3.98
CA SER A 297 -5.38 -3.14 4.42
C SER A 297 -6.13 -2.27 3.39
N HIS A 298 -5.40 -1.57 2.52
CA HIS A 298 -5.99 -0.72 1.49
C HIS A 298 -6.29 -1.47 0.18
N HIS A 299 -7.42 -1.15 -0.44
CA HIS A 299 -7.93 -1.90 -1.60
C HIS A 299 -7.04 -1.83 -2.86
N SER A 300 -6.28 -0.74 -3.03
CA SER A 300 -5.42 -0.48 -4.20
C SER A 300 -3.92 -0.61 -3.93
N LEU A 301 -3.47 -0.40 -2.69
CA LEU A 301 -2.04 -0.27 -2.37
C LEU A 301 -1.35 -1.60 -2.05
N TRP A 302 -2.11 -2.68 -1.90
CA TRP A 302 -1.55 -4.01 -1.61
C TRP A 302 -0.46 -4.45 -2.61
N GLN A 303 -0.52 -4.03 -3.89
CA GLN A 303 0.54 -4.34 -4.87
C GLN A 303 1.88 -3.69 -4.52
N LEU A 304 1.82 -2.46 -3.99
CA LEU A 304 3.00 -1.77 -3.48
C LEU A 304 3.51 -2.48 -2.22
N GLY A 305 2.61 -2.88 -1.32
CA GLY A 305 2.94 -3.67 -0.13
C GLY A 305 3.69 -4.97 -0.45
N VAL A 306 3.31 -5.68 -1.53
CA VAL A 306 4.05 -6.87 -1.99
C VAL A 306 5.51 -6.53 -2.29
N SER A 307 5.75 -5.38 -2.92
CA SER A 307 7.11 -4.95 -3.26
C SER A 307 7.92 -4.66 -1.99
N TYR A 308 7.33 -4.01 -0.98
CA TYR A 308 7.99 -3.83 0.32
C TYR A 308 8.37 -5.16 0.97
N PHE A 309 7.47 -6.15 0.96
CA PHE A 309 7.78 -7.49 1.51
C PHE A 309 8.93 -8.19 0.77
N ASP A 310 9.09 -7.97 -0.55
CA ASP A 310 10.22 -8.55 -1.29
C ASP A 310 11.58 -7.96 -0.88
N TYR A 311 11.60 -6.71 -0.40
CA TYR A 311 12.81 -6.04 0.07
C TYR A 311 13.15 -6.36 1.55
N CYS A 312 12.29 -7.10 2.25
CA CYS A 312 12.55 -7.58 3.61
C CYS A 312 13.24 -8.98 3.57
N PRO A 313 14.47 -9.12 4.07
CA PRO A 313 15.29 -10.31 3.86
C PRO A 313 14.88 -11.54 4.70
N GLU A 314 14.46 -11.37 5.96
CA GLU A 314 14.26 -12.48 6.89
C GLU A 314 12.79 -12.95 6.90
N GLN A 315 11.87 -12.02 7.16
CA GLN A 315 10.46 -12.34 7.43
C GLN A 315 9.52 -11.92 6.29
N GLY A 316 10.01 -11.16 5.30
CA GLY A 316 9.21 -10.63 4.19
C GLY A 316 8.36 -11.67 3.47
N ARG A 317 8.96 -12.83 3.15
CA ARG A 317 8.26 -13.94 2.48
C ARG A 317 7.14 -14.52 3.34
N ALA A 318 7.40 -14.80 4.61
CA ALA A 318 6.40 -15.39 5.51
C ALA A 318 5.21 -14.45 5.72
N TYR A 319 5.46 -13.15 5.84
CA TYR A 319 4.41 -12.13 5.91
C TYR A 319 3.61 -12.06 4.60
N LEU A 320 4.28 -12.04 3.45
CA LEU A 320 3.61 -12.04 2.15
C LEU A 320 2.70 -13.27 1.99
N GLU A 321 3.16 -14.45 2.37
CA GLU A 321 2.38 -15.70 2.33
C GLU A 321 1.10 -15.62 3.17
N LEU A 322 1.14 -14.96 4.33
CA LEU A 322 -0.01 -14.79 5.22
C LEU A 322 -0.97 -13.68 4.77
N HIS A 323 -0.43 -12.57 4.25
CA HIS A 323 -1.24 -11.42 3.83
C HIS A 323 -1.91 -11.61 2.47
N ILE A 324 -1.29 -12.34 1.54
CA ILE A 324 -1.84 -12.52 0.20
C ILE A 324 -3.18 -13.27 0.21
N GLU A 325 -3.34 -14.24 1.11
CA GLU A 325 -4.58 -15.02 1.24
C GLU A 325 -5.75 -14.20 1.79
N ARG A 326 -5.45 -13.12 2.51
CA ARG A 326 -6.46 -12.22 3.11
C ARG A 326 -7.00 -11.19 2.13
N ILE A 327 -6.40 -11.06 0.93
CA ILE A 327 -6.84 -10.07 -0.05
C ILE A 327 -8.26 -10.38 -0.51
N PRO A 328 -9.22 -9.43 -0.41
CA PRO A 328 -10.57 -9.67 -0.87
C PRO A 328 -10.61 -9.79 -2.40
N LEU A 329 -10.96 -10.99 -2.87
CA LEU A 329 -11.08 -11.36 -4.29
C LEU A 329 -12.48 -11.02 -4.82
N THR A 330 -12.74 -9.73 -5.02
CA THR A 330 -14.04 -9.23 -5.52
C THR A 330 -14.23 -9.51 -7.01
N THR A 331 -13.18 -9.32 -7.81
CA THR A 331 -13.21 -9.47 -9.28
C THR A 331 -12.23 -10.53 -9.78
N GLU A 332 -12.55 -11.14 -10.90
CA GLU A 332 -11.70 -12.14 -11.56
C GLU A 332 -10.37 -11.54 -12.03
N LYS A 333 -10.38 -10.29 -12.52
CA LYS A 333 -9.15 -9.55 -12.87
C LYS A 333 -8.21 -9.40 -11.67
N LYS A 334 -8.76 -9.10 -10.49
CA LYS A 334 -7.96 -8.99 -9.26
C LYS A 334 -7.37 -10.34 -8.85
N ALA A 335 -8.16 -11.41 -8.94
CA ALA A 335 -7.69 -12.78 -8.70
C ALA A 335 -6.54 -13.18 -9.63
N LEU A 336 -6.66 -12.92 -10.94
CA LEU A 336 -5.59 -13.20 -11.90
C LEU A 336 -4.30 -12.43 -11.60
N LYS A 337 -4.40 -11.16 -11.18
CA LYS A 337 -3.24 -10.36 -10.76
C LYS A 337 -2.55 -10.96 -9.53
N VAL A 338 -3.32 -11.35 -8.51
CA VAL A 338 -2.78 -11.99 -7.31
C VAL A 338 -2.07 -13.30 -7.67
N LEU A 339 -2.69 -14.13 -8.52
CA LEU A 339 -2.09 -15.39 -8.95
C LEU A 339 -0.79 -15.19 -9.74
N GLN A 340 -0.74 -14.20 -10.64
CA GLN A 340 0.49 -13.85 -11.36
C GLN A 340 1.62 -13.45 -10.40
N ILE A 341 1.29 -12.70 -9.34
CA ILE A 341 2.25 -12.29 -8.31
C ILE A 341 2.79 -13.51 -7.56
N CYS A 342 1.92 -14.45 -7.18
CA CYS A 342 2.31 -15.69 -6.52
C CYS A 342 3.12 -16.62 -7.42
N GLU A 343 2.75 -16.75 -8.71
CA GLU A 343 3.45 -17.58 -9.69
C GLU A 343 4.87 -17.08 -9.96
N LYS A 344 5.05 -15.76 -10.11
CA LYS A 344 6.38 -15.14 -10.25
C LYS A 344 7.31 -15.44 -9.06
N ARG A 345 6.75 -15.61 -7.86
CA ARG A 345 7.48 -15.87 -6.60
C ARG A 345 7.49 -17.34 -6.17
N GLN A 346 7.03 -18.25 -7.04
CA GLN A 346 6.98 -19.69 -6.78
C GLN A 346 6.17 -20.07 -5.50
N MET A 347 5.13 -19.30 -5.18
CA MET A 347 4.25 -19.53 -4.03
C MET A 347 3.13 -20.53 -4.37
N THR A 348 3.51 -21.80 -4.55
CA THR A 348 2.60 -22.84 -5.09
C THR A 348 1.44 -23.18 -4.17
N GLU A 349 1.65 -23.15 -2.85
CA GLU A 349 0.61 -23.45 -1.87
C GLU A 349 -0.47 -22.36 -1.85
N GLN A 350 -0.06 -21.09 -1.91
CA GLN A 350 -0.97 -19.95 -1.97
C GLN A 350 -1.74 -19.91 -3.29
N VAL A 351 -1.09 -20.23 -4.42
CA VAL A 351 -1.80 -20.40 -5.72
C VAL A 351 -2.90 -21.47 -5.59
N ARG A 352 -2.59 -22.63 -4.99
CA ARG A 352 -3.55 -23.70 -4.77
C ARG A 352 -4.70 -23.26 -3.88
N SER A 353 -4.40 -22.64 -2.74
CA SER A 353 -5.37 -22.12 -1.76
C SER A 353 -6.34 -21.10 -2.37
N ILE A 354 -5.79 -20.12 -3.09
CA ILE A 354 -6.56 -19.08 -3.79
C ILE A 354 -7.44 -19.68 -4.87
N CYS A 355 -6.91 -20.58 -5.70
CA CYS A 355 -7.67 -21.24 -6.76
C CYS A 355 -8.82 -22.09 -6.19
N LYS A 356 -8.63 -22.82 -5.08
CA LYS A 356 -9.70 -23.57 -4.41
C LYS A 356 -10.82 -22.65 -3.93
N THR A 357 -10.47 -21.51 -3.33
CA THR A 357 -11.45 -20.52 -2.85
C THR A 357 -12.27 -19.94 -4.01
N LEU A 358 -11.61 -19.61 -5.13
CA LEU A 358 -12.27 -19.12 -6.34
C LEU A 358 -13.18 -20.19 -6.97
N ALA A 359 -12.73 -21.45 -7.00
CA ALA A 359 -13.49 -22.58 -7.52
C ALA A 359 -14.78 -22.79 -6.70
N MET A 360 -14.69 -22.78 -5.37
CA MET A 360 -15.87 -22.85 -4.48
C MET A 360 -16.82 -21.66 -4.67
N LYS A 361 -16.31 -20.44 -4.81
CA LYS A 361 -17.13 -19.25 -5.07
C LYS A 361 -17.83 -19.33 -6.43
N ALA A 362 -17.16 -19.82 -7.46
CA ALA A 362 -17.76 -20.03 -8.79
C ALA A 362 -18.85 -21.11 -8.74
N LEU A 363 -18.62 -22.21 -8.03
CA LEU A 363 -19.59 -23.29 -7.82
C LEU A 363 -20.86 -22.79 -7.12
N ARG A 364 -20.73 -21.97 -6.06
CA ARG A 364 -21.88 -21.36 -5.36
C ARG A 364 -22.69 -20.42 -6.25
N ASN A 365 -22.06 -19.78 -7.23
CA ASN A 365 -22.72 -18.90 -8.19
C ASN A 365 -23.31 -19.66 -9.40
N GLY A 366 -23.29 -21.00 -9.39
CA GLY A 366 -23.81 -21.82 -10.50
C GLY A 366 -22.95 -21.79 -11.78
N ARG A 367 -21.76 -21.19 -11.75
CA ARG A 367 -20.84 -21.13 -12.90
C ARG A 367 -19.91 -22.33 -12.92
N LEU A 368 -20.39 -23.45 -13.47
CA LEU A 368 -19.67 -24.73 -13.47
C LEU A 368 -18.37 -24.68 -14.28
N GLY A 369 -18.36 -24.07 -15.48
CA GLY A 369 -17.15 -23.97 -16.30
C GLY A 369 -16.03 -23.20 -15.59
N SER A 370 -16.35 -22.03 -15.03
CA SER A 370 -15.39 -21.26 -14.23
C SER A 370 -14.89 -22.05 -13.01
N ALA A 371 -15.78 -22.75 -12.30
CA ALA A 371 -15.39 -23.57 -11.16
C ALA A 371 -14.41 -24.69 -11.56
N LEU A 372 -14.65 -25.34 -12.70
CA LEU A 372 -13.79 -26.39 -13.23
C LEU A 372 -12.41 -25.84 -13.66
N SER A 373 -12.36 -24.69 -14.34
CA SER A 373 -11.08 -24.06 -14.70
C SER A 373 -10.22 -23.75 -13.47
N TRP A 374 -10.83 -23.20 -12.41
CA TRP A 374 -10.11 -22.92 -11.16
C TRP A 374 -9.68 -24.20 -10.43
N SER A 375 -10.47 -25.29 -10.47
CA SER A 375 -10.09 -26.56 -9.84
C SER A 375 -8.92 -27.25 -10.55
N ILE A 376 -8.89 -27.17 -11.89
CA ILE A 376 -7.78 -27.68 -12.70
C ILE A 376 -6.50 -26.92 -12.37
N ARG A 377 -6.56 -25.58 -12.28
CA ARG A 377 -5.40 -24.76 -11.88
C ARG A 377 -4.93 -25.05 -10.46
N ALA A 378 -5.86 -25.36 -9.54
CA ALA A 378 -5.52 -25.80 -8.19
C ALA A 378 -4.92 -27.22 -8.12
N LYS A 379 -5.01 -28.01 -9.21
CA LYS A 379 -4.68 -29.44 -9.26
C LYS A 379 -5.45 -30.25 -8.20
N ASP A 380 -6.70 -29.89 -7.94
CA ASP A 380 -7.56 -30.58 -6.97
C ASP A 380 -8.43 -31.63 -7.67
N ALA A 381 -7.96 -32.88 -7.69
CA ALA A 381 -8.63 -34.00 -8.35
C ALA A 381 -10.00 -34.35 -7.73
N ALA A 382 -10.14 -34.22 -6.41
CA ALA A 382 -11.39 -34.50 -5.71
C ALA A 382 -12.46 -33.46 -6.07
N PHE A 383 -12.07 -32.17 -6.06
CA PHE A 383 -12.99 -31.11 -6.43
C PHE A 383 -13.34 -31.12 -7.93
N ALA A 384 -12.38 -31.44 -8.81
CA ALA A 384 -12.64 -31.66 -10.22
C ALA A 384 -13.65 -32.80 -10.47
N THR A 385 -13.56 -33.88 -9.69
CA THR A 385 -14.53 -35.00 -9.73
C THR A 385 -15.93 -34.55 -9.34
N LEU A 386 -16.06 -33.80 -8.23
CA LEU A 386 -17.34 -33.26 -7.78
C LEU A 386 -18.00 -32.36 -8.84
N ILE A 387 -17.23 -31.45 -9.46
CA ILE A 387 -17.76 -30.57 -10.51
C ILE A 387 -18.14 -31.37 -11.75
N SER A 388 -17.34 -32.38 -12.11
CA SER A 388 -17.63 -33.26 -13.25
C SER A 388 -18.92 -34.05 -13.04
N ASP A 389 -19.17 -34.55 -11.83
CA ASP A 389 -20.44 -35.20 -11.49
C ASP A 389 -21.64 -34.25 -11.62
N ARG A 390 -21.47 -32.97 -11.26
CA ARG A 390 -22.53 -31.97 -11.47
C ARG A 390 -22.82 -31.69 -12.94
N PHE A 391 -21.80 -31.59 -13.79
CA PHE A 391 -22.00 -31.46 -15.24
C PHE A 391 -22.79 -32.64 -15.82
N LEU A 392 -22.51 -33.87 -15.35
CA LEU A 392 -23.21 -35.06 -15.80
C LEU A 392 -24.66 -35.11 -15.29
N ASN A 393 -24.91 -34.67 -14.06
CA ASN A 393 -26.28 -34.57 -13.52
C ASN A 393 -27.10 -33.51 -14.28
N ASP A 394 -26.53 -32.32 -14.52
CA ASP A 394 -27.17 -31.28 -15.32
C ASP A 394 -27.51 -31.78 -16.74
N TYR A 395 -26.63 -32.61 -17.33
CA TYR A 395 -26.91 -33.27 -18.59
C TYR A 395 -28.07 -34.28 -18.49
N CYS A 396 -28.13 -35.10 -17.43
CA CYS A 396 -29.26 -36.01 -17.21
C CYS A 396 -30.61 -35.28 -17.10
N GLU A 397 -30.63 -34.10 -16.50
CA GLU A 397 -31.86 -33.31 -16.32
C GLU A 397 -32.26 -32.53 -17.57
N ARG A 398 -31.29 -31.92 -18.27
CA ARG A 398 -31.55 -30.96 -19.36
C ARG A 398 -31.28 -31.51 -20.77
N GLY A 399 -30.52 -32.60 -20.88
CA GLY A 399 -30.10 -33.22 -22.14
C GLY A 399 -29.08 -32.40 -22.95
N LYS A 400 -28.45 -31.37 -22.36
CA LYS A 400 -27.45 -30.51 -23.02
C LYS A 400 -26.36 -30.11 -22.04
N PHE A 401 -25.14 -29.93 -22.56
CA PHE A 401 -24.01 -29.41 -21.80
C PHE A 401 -24.02 -27.89 -21.71
N SER A 402 -23.68 -27.37 -20.52
CA SER A 402 -23.26 -25.99 -20.29
C SER A 402 -21.77 -25.82 -20.62
N ASP A 403 -21.36 -24.61 -21.00
CA ASP A 403 -19.95 -24.22 -21.21
C ASP A 403 -19.14 -25.15 -22.16
N LEU A 404 -19.67 -25.37 -23.37
CA LEU A 404 -19.10 -26.26 -24.40
C LEU A 404 -17.62 -25.95 -24.72
N ASP A 405 -17.28 -24.67 -24.88
CA ASP A 405 -15.94 -24.23 -25.26
C ASP A 405 -14.86 -24.67 -24.26
N LEU A 406 -15.20 -24.74 -22.97
CA LEU A 406 -14.25 -25.16 -21.95
C LEU A 406 -14.02 -26.68 -21.98
N LEU A 407 -15.09 -27.45 -22.15
CA LEU A 407 -15.02 -28.91 -22.22
C LEU A 407 -14.26 -29.38 -23.48
N ASP A 408 -14.45 -28.66 -24.59
CA ASP A 408 -13.78 -28.95 -25.86
C ASP A 408 -12.26 -28.65 -25.81
N ASN A 409 -11.82 -27.78 -24.90
CA ASN A 409 -10.42 -27.34 -24.74
C ASN A 409 -9.69 -27.92 -23.50
N LEU A 410 -10.19 -28.99 -22.88
CA LEU A 410 -9.56 -29.60 -21.69
C LEU A 410 -8.16 -30.17 -22.00
N GLY A 411 -7.92 -30.72 -23.20
CA GLY A 411 -6.63 -31.29 -23.57
C GLY A 411 -6.09 -32.29 -22.53
N PRO A 412 -4.77 -32.29 -22.23
CA PRO A 412 -4.18 -33.20 -21.23
C PRO A 412 -4.69 -33.01 -19.80
N THR A 413 -5.34 -31.88 -19.49
CA THR A 413 -5.84 -31.60 -18.13
C THR A 413 -7.00 -32.50 -17.71
N MET A 414 -7.63 -33.20 -18.67
CA MET A 414 -8.67 -34.18 -18.39
C MET A 414 -8.19 -35.32 -17.48
N LEU A 415 -6.89 -35.64 -17.55
CA LEU A 415 -6.24 -36.71 -16.77
C LEU A 415 -6.09 -36.38 -15.28
N LEU A 416 -6.54 -35.20 -14.83
CA LEU A 416 -6.53 -34.84 -13.42
C LEU A 416 -7.44 -35.76 -12.59
N SER A 417 -8.56 -36.23 -13.15
CA SER A 417 -9.39 -37.25 -12.52
C SER A 417 -10.08 -38.15 -13.55
N ASP A 418 -10.39 -39.37 -13.14
CA ASP A 418 -11.11 -40.34 -13.98
C ASP A 418 -12.47 -39.81 -14.42
N ARG A 419 -13.16 -39.09 -13.53
CA ARG A 419 -14.47 -38.50 -13.83
C ARG A 419 -14.37 -37.36 -14.83
N LEU A 420 -13.34 -36.51 -14.70
CA LEU A 420 -13.09 -35.44 -15.66
C LEU A 420 -12.68 -36.01 -17.02
N THR A 421 -11.89 -37.09 -17.03
CA THR A 421 -11.55 -37.84 -18.24
C THR A 421 -12.80 -38.36 -18.92
N PHE A 422 -13.72 -38.99 -18.17
CA PHE A 422 -15.00 -39.44 -18.69
C PHE A 422 -15.81 -38.29 -19.29
N LEU A 423 -15.94 -37.17 -18.56
CA LEU A 423 -16.69 -36.00 -19.03
C LEU A 423 -16.11 -35.44 -20.34
N GLY A 424 -14.79 -35.28 -20.42
CA GLY A 424 -14.11 -34.79 -21.62
C GLY A 424 -14.29 -35.73 -22.82
N LYS A 425 -14.13 -37.05 -22.61
CA LYS A 425 -14.30 -38.06 -23.66
C LYS A 425 -15.76 -38.20 -24.11
N TYR A 426 -16.70 -38.05 -23.19
CA TYR A 426 -18.11 -38.08 -23.51
C TYR A 426 -18.56 -36.82 -24.26
N ARG A 427 -17.94 -35.67 -24.00
CA ARG A 427 -18.12 -34.47 -24.83
C ARG A 427 -17.53 -34.65 -26.24
N GLU A 428 -16.34 -35.25 -26.34
CA GLU A 428 -15.71 -35.59 -27.62
C GLU A 428 -16.62 -36.48 -28.48
N PHE A 429 -17.31 -37.45 -27.87
CA PHE A 429 -18.35 -38.25 -28.53
C PHE A 429 -19.45 -37.39 -29.16
N HIS A 430 -20.01 -36.43 -28.42
CA HIS A 430 -21.04 -35.51 -28.93
C HIS A 430 -20.53 -34.60 -30.04
N ARG A 431 -19.27 -34.19 -30.00
CA ARG A 431 -18.64 -33.42 -31.09
C ARG A 431 -18.56 -34.27 -32.37
N MET A 432 -18.04 -35.49 -32.27
CA MET A 432 -17.93 -36.42 -33.41
C MET A 432 -19.30 -36.80 -33.98
N TYR A 433 -20.31 -36.94 -33.11
CA TYR A 433 -21.69 -37.18 -33.53
C TYR A 433 -22.26 -36.01 -34.35
N ASN A 434 -22.00 -34.76 -33.92
CA ASN A 434 -22.41 -33.56 -34.67
C ASN A 434 -21.66 -33.39 -36.00
N GLU A 435 -20.40 -33.82 -36.05
CA GLU A 435 -19.56 -33.84 -37.25
C GLU A 435 -19.88 -35.02 -38.20
N GLN A 436 -20.92 -35.82 -37.90
CA GLN A 436 -21.36 -37.00 -38.67
C GLN A 436 -20.34 -38.15 -38.74
N GLN A 437 -19.35 -38.17 -37.85
CA GLN A 437 -18.37 -39.26 -37.72
C GLN A 437 -18.93 -40.40 -36.87
N PHE A 438 -20.01 -41.03 -37.35
CA PHE A 438 -20.80 -41.97 -36.54
C PHE A 438 -20.06 -43.25 -36.13
N THR A 439 -19.18 -43.78 -36.99
CA THR A 439 -18.42 -45.02 -36.71
C THR A 439 -17.39 -44.82 -35.60
N GLU A 440 -16.69 -43.69 -35.63
CA GLU A 440 -15.69 -43.36 -34.61
C GLU A 440 -16.35 -42.96 -33.29
N ALA A 441 -17.46 -42.20 -33.35
CA ALA A 441 -18.27 -41.88 -32.19
C ALA A 441 -18.82 -43.14 -31.50
N ALA A 442 -19.32 -44.11 -32.26
CA ALA A 442 -19.78 -45.39 -31.74
C ALA A 442 -18.65 -46.19 -31.06
N GLY A 443 -17.44 -46.18 -31.63
CA GLY A 443 -16.25 -46.78 -31.02
C GLY A 443 -15.87 -46.12 -29.69
N LEU A 444 -15.90 -44.79 -29.64
CA LEU A 444 -15.60 -44.02 -28.42
C LEU A 444 -16.66 -44.28 -27.33
N LEU A 445 -17.94 -44.28 -27.68
CA LEU A 445 -19.03 -44.57 -26.75
C LEU A 445 -18.91 -45.97 -26.13
N LEU A 446 -18.60 -46.97 -26.97
CA LEU A 446 -18.37 -48.33 -26.51
C LEU A 446 -17.14 -48.42 -25.61
N SER A 447 -16.06 -47.69 -25.93
CA SER A 447 -14.88 -47.64 -25.07
C SER A 447 -15.21 -47.05 -23.69
N LEU A 448 -16.07 -46.04 -23.60
CA LEU A 448 -16.49 -45.43 -22.34
C LEU A 448 -17.37 -46.35 -21.50
N LEU A 449 -18.21 -47.17 -22.14
CA LEU A 449 -19.03 -48.18 -21.47
C LEU A 449 -18.20 -49.36 -20.97
N THR A 450 -17.24 -49.83 -21.76
CA THR A 450 -16.42 -51.01 -21.44
C THR A 450 -15.28 -50.70 -20.46
N ALA A 451 -14.72 -49.49 -20.48
CA ALA A 451 -13.62 -49.07 -19.60
C ALA A 451 -14.06 -48.82 -18.15
N ASN A 452 -15.35 -48.91 -17.81
CA ASN A 452 -15.90 -48.72 -16.46
C ASN A 452 -15.64 -47.34 -15.79
N ILE A 453 -15.14 -46.36 -16.54
CA ILE A 453 -14.88 -44.98 -16.09
C ILE A 453 -16.20 -44.21 -15.83
N ALA A 454 -17.28 -44.64 -16.49
CA ALA A 454 -18.60 -44.02 -16.41
C ALA A 454 -19.26 -44.20 -15.02
N PRO A 455 -19.79 -43.11 -14.40
CA PRO A 455 -20.50 -43.18 -13.12
C PRO A 455 -21.67 -44.16 -13.14
N SER A 456 -21.88 -44.85 -12.02
CA SER A 456 -23.02 -45.75 -11.82
C SER A 456 -24.38 -45.04 -11.83
N PHE A 457 -24.50 -43.71 -11.77
CA PHE A 457 -25.80 -43.08 -12.06
C PHE A 457 -25.97 -42.80 -13.57
N PHE A 458 -24.87 -42.59 -14.29
CA PHE A 458 -24.89 -42.06 -15.67
C PHE A 458 -24.94 -43.13 -16.77
N ARG A 459 -24.50 -44.38 -16.51
CA ARG A 459 -24.41 -45.38 -17.61
C ARG A 459 -25.73 -45.68 -18.34
N LEU A 460 -26.90 -45.50 -17.71
CA LEU A 460 -28.18 -45.68 -18.42
C LEU A 460 -28.39 -44.58 -19.45
N THR A 461 -28.13 -43.32 -19.10
CA THR A 461 -28.12 -42.19 -20.04
C THR A 461 -27.15 -42.43 -21.19
N LEU A 462 -25.95 -42.92 -20.88
CA LEU A 462 -24.93 -43.27 -21.89
C LEU A 462 -25.42 -44.35 -22.88
N LEU A 463 -26.17 -45.35 -22.40
CA LEU A 463 -26.80 -46.37 -23.25
C LEU A 463 -27.94 -45.78 -24.09
N LEU A 464 -28.73 -44.86 -23.53
CA LEU A 464 -29.79 -44.17 -24.26
C LEU A 464 -29.24 -43.30 -25.40
N ASP A 465 -28.10 -42.64 -25.21
CA ASP A 465 -27.44 -41.89 -26.27
C ASP A 465 -26.86 -42.79 -27.38
N ALA A 466 -26.77 -44.11 -27.14
CA ALA A 466 -26.46 -45.07 -28.20
C ALA A 466 -27.68 -45.39 -29.09
N LEU A 467 -28.92 -45.13 -28.63
CA LEU A 467 -30.15 -45.45 -29.37
C LEU A 467 -30.18 -44.83 -30.78
N PRO A 468 -29.89 -43.53 -30.96
CA PRO A 468 -29.92 -42.91 -32.29
C PRO A 468 -28.94 -43.55 -33.26
N LEU A 469 -27.79 -44.03 -32.78
CA LEU A 469 -26.77 -44.72 -33.56
C LEU A 469 -27.17 -46.17 -33.88
N LEU A 470 -27.89 -46.83 -32.96
CA LEU A 470 -28.42 -48.17 -33.16
C LEU A 470 -29.58 -48.20 -34.15
N GLU A 471 -30.37 -47.13 -34.27
CA GLU A 471 -31.54 -47.07 -35.15
C GLU A 471 -31.26 -46.49 -36.55
N GLN A 472 -30.03 -46.03 -36.84
CA GLN A 472 -29.66 -45.57 -38.18
C GLN A 472 -29.90 -46.64 -39.25
N ASN A 473 -30.14 -46.20 -40.50
CA ASN A 473 -30.35 -47.10 -41.64
C ASN A 473 -29.09 -47.93 -41.95
N GLU A 474 -27.91 -47.34 -41.74
CA GLU A 474 -26.64 -48.03 -41.87
C GLU A 474 -26.24 -48.69 -40.55
N VAL A 475 -25.76 -49.94 -40.63
CA VAL A 475 -25.18 -50.63 -39.47
C VAL A 475 -23.87 -49.95 -39.07
N ILE A 476 -23.91 -49.20 -37.97
CA ILE A 476 -22.76 -48.53 -37.35
C ILE A 476 -22.08 -49.43 -36.32
N PHE A 477 -22.87 -50.12 -35.48
CA PHE A 477 -22.35 -51.11 -34.52
C PHE A 477 -22.34 -52.51 -35.12
N SER A 478 -21.17 -53.15 -35.13
CA SER A 478 -21.00 -54.57 -35.50
C SER A 478 -21.72 -55.52 -34.55
N SER A 479 -21.86 -56.79 -34.95
CA SER A 479 -22.42 -57.86 -34.11
C SER A 479 -21.70 -57.96 -32.77
N LYS A 480 -20.36 -57.95 -32.78
CA LYS A 480 -19.51 -57.98 -31.57
C LYS A 480 -19.72 -56.77 -30.66
N GLN A 481 -19.81 -55.57 -31.23
CA GLN A 481 -20.05 -54.35 -30.45
C GLN A 481 -21.46 -54.32 -29.86
N THR A 482 -22.45 -54.83 -30.60
CA THR A 482 -23.83 -54.96 -30.12
C THR A 482 -23.94 -55.94 -28.95
N TYR A 483 -23.23 -57.08 -29.01
CA TYR A 483 -23.13 -58.00 -27.86
C TYR A 483 -22.49 -57.36 -26.63
N ALA A 484 -21.46 -56.53 -26.82
CA ALA A 484 -20.84 -55.80 -25.71
C ALA A 484 -21.81 -54.79 -25.06
N LEU A 485 -22.61 -54.08 -25.86
CA LEU A 485 -23.66 -53.18 -25.35
C LEU A 485 -24.77 -53.95 -24.60
N MET A 486 -25.20 -55.11 -25.12
CA MET A 486 -26.15 -55.98 -24.44
C MET A 486 -25.61 -56.44 -23.08
N LYS A 487 -24.33 -56.84 -23.01
CA LYS A 487 -23.67 -57.19 -21.75
C LYS A 487 -23.67 -56.02 -20.75
N CYS A 488 -23.32 -54.81 -21.19
CA CYS A 488 -23.36 -53.63 -20.32
C CYS A 488 -24.77 -53.30 -19.79
N LEU A 489 -25.81 -53.58 -20.59
CA LEU A 489 -27.21 -53.42 -20.17
C LEU A 489 -27.62 -54.51 -19.16
N GLU A 490 -27.17 -55.74 -19.33
CA GLU A 490 -27.43 -56.84 -18.38
C GLU A 490 -26.69 -56.64 -17.05
N ASP A 491 -25.41 -56.27 -17.09
CA ASP A 491 -24.58 -55.96 -15.91
C ASP A 491 -25.19 -54.84 -15.05
N ARG A 492 -25.98 -53.96 -15.68
CA ARG A 492 -26.75 -52.90 -14.99
C ARG A 492 -27.98 -53.42 -14.27
N MET A 493 -28.71 -54.31 -14.93
CA MET A 493 -29.95 -54.86 -14.40
C MET A 493 -29.68 -55.79 -13.21
N THR A 494 -28.57 -56.52 -13.22
CA THR A 494 -28.12 -57.36 -12.10
C THR A 494 -27.75 -56.52 -10.87
N VAL A 495 -26.95 -55.47 -11.04
CA VAL A 495 -26.55 -54.57 -9.93
C VAL A 495 -27.74 -53.86 -9.29
N LYS A 496 -28.80 -53.55 -10.06
CA LYS A 496 -30.01 -52.92 -9.53
C LYS A 496 -30.88 -53.87 -8.69
N GLN A 497 -30.90 -55.16 -9.02
CA GLN A 497 -31.64 -56.18 -8.28
C GLN A 497 -31.06 -56.42 -6.88
N GLU A 498 -29.80 -56.08 -6.64
CA GLU A 498 -29.11 -56.25 -5.34
C GLU A 498 -29.28 -55.05 -4.38
N LEU A 499 -29.64 -53.86 -4.88
CA LEU A 499 -29.61 -52.59 -4.12
C LEU A 499 -30.99 -52.04 -3.71
N THR A 500 -32.08 -52.82 -3.82
CA THR A 500 -33.43 -52.31 -3.61
C THR A 500 -33.72 -51.88 -2.15
N GLN A 501 -33.66 -50.57 -1.90
CA GLN A 501 -34.58 -49.83 -1.02
C GLN A 501 -35.48 -48.96 -1.92
N GLU A 502 -36.77 -48.90 -1.57
CA GLU A 502 -37.92 -48.55 -2.43
C GLU A 502 -37.83 -47.19 -3.18
N PRO A 503 -37.74 -47.18 -4.52
CA PRO A 503 -38.05 -46.01 -5.34
C PRO A 503 -39.58 -45.89 -5.58
N THR A 504 -40.06 -44.69 -5.89
CA THR A 504 -41.49 -44.47 -6.20
C THR A 504 -41.90 -45.22 -7.48
N SER A 505 -43.12 -45.76 -7.48
CA SER A 505 -43.67 -46.63 -8.54
C SER A 505 -43.72 -46.01 -9.95
N GLN A 506 -43.68 -44.68 -10.06
CA GLN A 506 -43.70 -43.96 -11.35
C GLN A 506 -42.32 -43.89 -12.02
N GLU A 507 -41.24 -43.71 -11.26
CA GLU A 507 -39.87 -43.63 -11.79
C GLU A 507 -39.42 -45.00 -12.33
N LEU A 508 -39.77 -46.08 -11.62
CA LEU A 508 -39.55 -47.46 -12.05
C LEU A 508 -40.20 -47.77 -13.40
N ASN A 509 -41.43 -47.29 -13.65
CA ASN A 509 -42.14 -47.54 -14.90
C ASN A 509 -41.52 -46.82 -16.10
N MET A 510 -41.10 -45.56 -15.94
CA MET A 510 -40.41 -44.83 -17.02
C MET A 510 -39.05 -45.46 -17.35
N GLU A 511 -38.31 -45.89 -16.34
CA GLU A 511 -37.01 -46.51 -16.54
C GLU A 511 -37.12 -47.90 -17.19
N ASN A 512 -38.12 -48.70 -16.79
CA ASN A 512 -38.41 -49.98 -17.44
C ASN A 512 -38.79 -49.79 -18.92
N THR A 513 -39.57 -48.76 -19.25
CA THR A 513 -39.91 -48.42 -20.64
C THR A 513 -38.65 -48.08 -21.45
N LYS A 514 -37.72 -47.30 -20.88
CA LYS A 514 -36.42 -46.97 -21.49
C LYS A 514 -35.56 -48.22 -21.72
N VAL A 515 -35.56 -49.18 -20.79
CA VAL A 515 -34.82 -50.44 -20.93
C VAL A 515 -35.43 -51.34 -22.01
N GLU A 516 -36.75 -51.40 -22.13
CA GLU A 516 -37.44 -52.16 -23.20
C GLU A 516 -37.12 -51.58 -24.58
N MET A 517 -37.12 -50.25 -24.73
CA MET A 517 -36.70 -49.58 -25.96
C MET A 517 -35.26 -49.94 -26.35
N LEU A 518 -34.32 -49.93 -25.39
CA LEU A 518 -32.93 -50.33 -25.61
C LEU A 518 -32.82 -51.78 -26.07
N ARG A 519 -33.54 -52.71 -25.44
CA ARG A 519 -33.55 -54.13 -25.85
C ARG A 519 -34.04 -54.30 -27.28
N LEU A 520 -35.11 -53.59 -27.66
CA LEU A 520 -35.67 -53.64 -29.01
C LEU A 520 -34.68 -53.09 -30.05
N ALA A 521 -34.07 -51.94 -29.80
CA ALA A 521 -33.09 -51.31 -30.69
C ALA A 521 -31.84 -52.19 -30.85
N LEU A 522 -31.32 -52.76 -29.76
CA LEU A 522 -30.18 -53.69 -29.78
C LEU A 522 -30.50 -54.96 -30.59
N ALA A 523 -31.68 -55.55 -30.42
CA ALA A 523 -32.09 -56.74 -31.19
C ALA A 523 -32.22 -56.45 -32.70
N ARG A 524 -32.80 -55.30 -33.06
CA ARG A 524 -32.93 -54.84 -34.46
C ARG A 524 -31.57 -54.55 -35.09
N ASN A 525 -30.67 -53.89 -34.37
CA ASN A 525 -29.31 -53.66 -34.86
C ASN A 525 -28.54 -54.98 -35.03
N LEU A 526 -28.64 -55.90 -34.06
CA LEU A 526 -27.99 -57.22 -34.13
C LEU A 526 -28.43 -58.00 -35.38
N ALA A 527 -29.75 -58.05 -35.65
CA ALA A 527 -30.28 -58.71 -36.83
C ALA A 527 -29.73 -58.09 -38.13
N ARG A 528 -29.70 -56.76 -38.23
CA ARG A 528 -29.14 -56.05 -39.40
C ARG A 528 -27.63 -56.25 -39.54
N ALA A 529 -26.89 -56.21 -38.44
CA ALA A 529 -25.45 -56.40 -38.42
C ALA A 529 -25.06 -57.81 -38.86
N ILE A 530 -25.77 -58.85 -38.39
CA ILE A 530 -25.53 -60.24 -38.79
C ILE A 530 -25.76 -60.41 -40.30
N VAL A 531 -26.85 -59.85 -40.84
CA VAL A 531 -27.13 -59.92 -42.28
C VAL A 531 -26.05 -59.21 -43.10
N LYS A 532 -25.66 -58.00 -42.72
CA LYS A 532 -24.62 -57.22 -43.41
C LYS A 532 -23.24 -57.89 -43.33
N GLU A 533 -22.86 -58.42 -42.17
CA GLU A 533 -21.61 -59.14 -41.97
C GLU A 533 -21.57 -60.49 -42.69
N ALA A 534 -22.72 -61.18 -42.80
CA ALA A 534 -22.85 -62.40 -43.58
C ALA A 534 -22.75 -62.13 -45.09
N MET A 535 -23.32 -61.02 -45.57
CA MET A 535 -23.21 -60.57 -46.97
C MET A 535 -21.80 -60.11 -47.35
N LEU A 536 -20.98 -59.65 -46.39
CA LEU A 536 -19.58 -59.27 -46.60
C LEU A 536 -18.61 -60.46 -46.56
N LYS A 537 -19.04 -61.60 -46.01
CA LYS A 537 -18.26 -62.85 -45.89
C LYS A 537 -18.56 -63.88 -46.99
N ALA A 538 -19.65 -63.67 -47.73
CA ALA A 538 -20.00 -64.39 -48.95
C ALA A 538 -19.36 -63.68 -50.15
#